data_AF-A0A6A6J158-F1
#
_entry.id   AF-A0A6A6J158-F1
#
_cell.length_a   1.000
_cell.length_b   1.000
_cell.length_c   1.000
_cell.angle_alpha   90.00
_cell.angle_beta   90.00
_cell.angle_gamma   90.00
#
_symmetry.space_group_name_H-M   'P 1'
#
loop_
_entity.id
_entity.type
_entity.pdbx_description
1 polymer ?
#
loop_
_entity_poly.entity_id
_entity_poly.type
_entity_poly.pdbx_seq_one_letter_code
_entity_poly.pdbx_strand_id
1 'polypeptide(L)'
;MSGDALLSDLCGICNTATSKYRCPGCAARTCSLPCYKRHQTWAQCGGKRDPTKYVKKSQLATPAGIDHDFNFLTNVERGIEKAEKSLPQGDVGTPPHVRGTARSRVPTDQQFAAAGVKVIRAPKGFSREKENKTHNSKNKNIIWTVEWIRDDKTHILTEGSSLASIIELQPFFKVSKKRKRGAEESRGTNSAAPQDAPPDEVGEREVEAKDEKPESSSLRRTELGTETAGTKTSSRRNNDNDAKVAGSPHTSPPIDQPDSKSLSPEYHFYLLKPRTSSSRHVLIPVSPTATLGACLRSRTVLEFPTIYGFPATTSPPSEQFVLEEAYLKQEDEEQKEFDELLMTARPETLRALKQEAGDDNASGEIDSSKILDVLKQDIGAGV
;
A
#
# COMPACT_ATOMS: atom_id res chain seq x y z
N MET A 1 66.65 19.74 19.85
CA MET A 1 65.97 18.48 19.49
C MET A 1 64.79 18.84 18.60
N SER A 2 65.07 19.23 17.36
CA SER A 2 64.03 19.52 16.36
C SER A 2 63.79 18.21 15.64
N GLY A 3 62.78 17.46 16.07
CA GLY A 3 62.34 16.28 15.34
C GLY A 3 61.72 16.74 14.02
N ASP A 4 62.30 16.32 12.90
CA ASP A 4 61.73 16.53 11.57
C ASP A 4 60.37 15.84 11.50
N ALA A 5 59.31 16.57 11.87
CA ALA A 5 57.96 16.14 11.64
C ALA A 5 57.76 16.03 10.13
N LEU A 6 57.59 14.81 9.64
CA LEU A 6 57.28 14.57 8.24
C LEU A 6 56.05 15.39 7.86
N LEU A 7 56.04 15.98 6.66
CA LEU A 7 54.89 16.74 6.13
C LEU A 7 53.58 15.92 6.11
N SER A 8 53.68 14.59 6.24
CA SER A 8 52.56 13.66 6.43
C SER A 8 51.88 13.76 7.79
N ASP A 9 52.51 14.33 8.80
CA ASP A 9 51.99 14.30 10.16
C ASP A 9 51.41 15.65 10.57
N LEU A 10 51.73 16.70 9.81
CA LEU A 10 51.20 18.03 9.98
C LEU A 10 49.77 18.16 9.44
N CYS A 11 49.03 19.09 10.04
CA CYS A 11 47.70 19.47 9.62
C CYS A 11 47.75 20.05 8.21
N GLY A 12 47.02 19.47 7.25
CA GLY A 12 47.05 19.86 5.83
C GLY A 12 46.37 21.20 5.49
N ILE A 13 46.08 22.03 6.50
CA ILE A 13 45.46 23.34 6.37
C ILE A 13 46.37 24.44 6.90
N CYS A 14 46.88 24.30 8.14
CA CYS A 14 47.79 25.27 8.72
C CYS A 14 49.27 24.88 8.60
N ASN A 15 49.60 23.60 8.37
CA ASN A 15 50.96 23.05 8.28
C ASN A 15 51.90 23.41 9.46
N THR A 16 51.36 23.88 10.59
CA THR A 16 52.15 24.31 11.77
C THR A 16 52.10 23.31 12.91
N ALA A 17 50.98 22.61 13.09
CA ALA A 17 50.76 21.67 14.16
C ALA A 17 50.48 20.26 13.62
N THR A 18 50.76 19.24 14.43
CA THR A 18 50.45 17.85 14.11
C THR A 18 48.93 17.65 13.96
N SER A 19 48.55 16.82 13.00
CA SER A 19 47.14 16.50 12.76
C SER A 19 46.57 15.64 13.89
N LYS A 20 45.36 15.98 14.34
CA LYS A 20 44.64 15.28 15.42
C LYS A 20 43.36 14.61 14.93
N TYR A 21 42.77 15.15 13.87
CA TYR A 21 41.48 14.72 13.33
C TYR A 21 41.57 14.50 11.82
N ARG A 22 40.67 13.66 11.29
CA ARG A 22 40.50 13.45 9.84
C ARG A 22 39.06 13.71 9.44
N CYS A 23 38.87 14.37 8.29
CA CYS A 23 37.53 14.59 7.75
C CYS A 23 36.91 13.26 7.27
N PRO A 24 35.68 12.90 7.67
CA PRO A 24 35.05 11.65 7.25
C PRO A 24 34.64 11.62 5.77
N GLY A 25 34.53 12.78 5.11
CA GLY A 25 34.18 12.90 3.69
C GLY A 25 35.39 12.75 2.75
N CYS A 26 36.46 13.49 3.02
CA CYS A 26 37.64 13.56 2.14
C CYS A 26 38.96 13.11 2.79
N ALA A 27 38.93 12.60 4.02
CA ALA A 27 40.09 12.19 4.80
C ALA A 27 41.14 13.30 5.09
N ALA A 28 40.79 14.58 4.87
CA ALA A 28 41.69 15.71 5.14
C ALA A 28 42.13 15.75 6.62
N ARG A 29 43.45 15.83 6.84
CA ARG A 29 44.08 15.86 8.16
C ARG A 29 44.01 17.27 8.75
N THR A 30 43.47 17.40 9.96
CA THR A 30 43.28 18.69 10.63
C THR A 30 43.75 18.63 12.10
N CYS A 31 44.34 19.69 12.63
CA CYS A 31 44.77 19.75 14.04
C CYS A 31 43.63 20.14 15.00
N SER A 32 42.63 20.87 14.50
CA SER A 32 41.58 21.47 15.34
C SER A 32 40.32 21.82 14.53
N LEU A 33 39.22 22.07 15.23
CA LEU A 33 37.93 22.48 14.63
C LEU A 33 38.01 23.71 13.70
N PRO A 34 38.79 24.79 13.98
CA PRO A 34 38.92 25.88 13.01
C PRO A 34 39.58 25.44 11.71
N CYS A 35 40.60 24.56 11.76
CA CYS A 35 41.17 23.97 10.54
C CYS A 35 40.17 23.04 9.85
N TYR A 36 39.32 22.35 10.62
CA TYR A 36 38.21 21.59 10.07
C TYR A 36 37.22 22.50 9.31
N LYS A 37 36.70 23.57 9.91
CA LYS A 37 35.77 24.47 9.20
C LYS A 37 36.42 25.15 7.98
N ARG A 38 37.70 25.50 8.08
CA ARG A 38 38.46 26.10 6.97
C ARG A 38 38.65 25.13 5.79
N HIS A 39 38.86 23.84 6.04
CA HIS A 39 38.90 22.87 4.94
C HIS A 39 37.52 22.69 4.30
N GLN A 40 36.44 22.72 5.08
CA GLN A 40 35.08 22.56 4.54
C GLN A 40 34.75 23.67 3.54
N THR A 41 35.14 24.91 3.84
CA THR A 41 34.91 26.04 2.94
C THR A 41 35.83 26.02 1.72
N TRP A 42 37.14 25.79 1.92
CA TRP A 42 38.12 25.83 0.84
C TRP A 42 38.03 24.66 -0.13
N ALA A 43 37.80 23.46 0.39
CA ALA A 43 37.65 22.25 -0.42
C ALA A 43 36.20 21.94 -0.78
N GLN A 44 35.26 22.86 -0.51
CA GLN A 44 33.81 22.69 -0.70
C GLN A 44 33.31 21.34 -0.15
N CYS A 45 33.84 20.92 1.00
CA CYS A 45 33.57 19.61 1.58
C CYS A 45 32.43 19.70 2.59
N GLY A 46 31.36 18.91 2.37
CA GLY A 46 30.23 18.83 3.30
C GLY A 46 30.58 18.25 4.68
N GLY A 47 31.78 17.69 4.87
CA GLY A 47 32.22 17.09 6.13
C GLY A 47 31.40 15.87 6.57
N LYS A 48 30.54 15.35 5.68
CA LYS A 48 29.79 14.12 5.84
C LYS A 48 30.34 13.10 4.87
N ARG A 49 30.45 11.85 5.31
CA ARG A 49 30.77 10.72 4.42
C ARG A 49 29.61 10.55 3.45
N ASP A 50 29.91 10.36 2.17
CA ASP A 50 28.91 10.04 1.18
C ASP A 50 28.55 8.55 1.30
N PRO A 51 27.33 8.19 1.75
CA PRO A 51 26.95 6.79 1.92
C PRO A 51 26.71 6.08 0.59
N THR A 52 26.46 6.79 -0.50
CA THR A 52 26.10 6.19 -1.81
C THR A 52 27.30 6.01 -2.73
N LYS A 53 28.51 6.31 -2.25
CA LYS A 53 29.73 6.12 -3.03
C LYS A 53 29.91 4.66 -3.41
N TYR A 54 30.12 4.40 -4.69
CA TYR A 54 30.36 3.06 -5.20
C TYR A 54 31.57 2.38 -4.53
N VAL A 55 31.35 1.18 -3.99
CA VAL A 55 32.37 0.30 -3.41
C VAL A 55 32.40 -0.99 -4.22
N LYS A 56 33.60 -1.46 -4.59
CA LYS A 56 33.75 -2.72 -5.31
C LYS A 56 33.32 -3.89 -4.43
N LYS A 57 32.74 -4.94 -5.02
CA LYS A 57 32.25 -6.13 -4.30
C LYS A 57 33.31 -6.77 -3.40
N SER A 58 34.58 -6.79 -3.82
CA SER A 58 35.70 -7.33 -3.02
C SER A 58 36.01 -6.51 -1.76
N GLN A 59 35.69 -5.21 -1.75
CA GLN A 59 35.87 -4.34 -0.59
C GLN A 59 34.65 -4.38 0.34
N LEU A 60 33.46 -4.62 -0.23
CA LEU A 60 32.22 -4.77 0.54
C LEU A 60 32.18 -6.11 1.30
N ALA A 61 32.69 -7.19 0.70
CA ALA A 61 32.81 -8.51 1.32
C ALA A 61 33.97 -8.60 2.34
N THR A 62 34.16 -7.54 3.12
CA THR A 62 35.07 -7.50 4.27
C THR A 62 34.26 -7.17 5.53
N PRO A 63 34.69 -7.56 6.73
CA PRO A 63 33.96 -7.25 7.97
C PRO A 63 33.65 -5.75 8.10
N ALA A 64 34.63 -4.90 7.82
CA ALA A 64 34.45 -3.43 7.85
C ALA A 64 33.49 -2.91 6.76
N GLY A 65 33.40 -3.59 5.61
CA GLY A 65 32.44 -3.26 4.55
C GLY A 65 31.01 -3.63 4.94
N ILE A 66 30.82 -4.78 5.58
CA ILE A 66 29.52 -5.24 6.10
C ILE A 66 29.08 -4.32 7.24
N ASP A 67 29.96 -3.97 8.17
CA ASP A 67 29.66 -3.04 9.27
C ASP A 67 29.23 -1.67 8.74
N HIS A 68 29.84 -1.19 7.65
CA HIS A 68 29.46 0.07 7.02
C HIS A 68 28.02 0.01 6.47
N ASP A 69 27.67 -1.07 5.78
CA ASP A 69 26.35 -1.25 5.19
C ASP A 69 25.28 -1.44 6.26
N PHE A 70 25.57 -2.25 7.29
CA PHE A 70 24.73 -2.43 8.45
C PHE A 70 24.43 -1.09 9.14
N ASN A 71 25.46 -0.31 9.46
CA ASN A 71 25.28 1.01 10.07
C ASN A 71 24.47 1.96 9.17
N PHE A 72 24.61 1.89 7.85
CA PHE A 72 23.81 2.69 6.93
C PHE A 72 22.33 2.29 6.99
N LEU A 73 22.01 1.00 6.84
CA LEU A 73 20.65 0.48 6.90
C LEU A 73 19.97 0.78 8.25
N THR A 74 20.65 0.52 9.36
CA THR A 74 20.13 0.80 10.70
C THR A 74 19.84 2.29 10.91
N ASN A 75 20.66 3.19 10.36
CA ASN A 75 20.39 4.64 10.44
C ASN A 75 19.17 5.05 9.60
N VAL A 76 18.96 4.41 8.45
CA VAL A 76 17.77 4.63 7.62
C VAL A 76 16.51 4.15 8.35
N GLU A 77 16.54 2.95 8.91
CA GLU A 77 15.42 2.37 9.67
C GLU A 77 15.06 3.26 10.87
N ARG A 78 16.04 3.65 11.69
CA ARG A 78 15.84 4.57 12.81
C ARG A 78 15.30 5.93 12.35
N GLY A 79 15.71 6.41 11.18
CA GLY A 79 15.20 7.62 10.57
C GLY A 79 13.71 7.52 10.23
N ILE A 80 13.28 6.39 9.68
CA ILE A 80 11.88 6.10 9.36
C ILE A 80 11.05 5.98 10.64
N GLU A 81 11.52 5.23 11.64
CA GLU A 81 10.84 5.09 12.94
C GLU A 81 10.66 6.45 13.63
N LYS A 82 11.71 7.28 13.63
CA LYS A 82 11.65 8.62 14.22
C LYS A 82 10.69 9.52 13.45
N ALA A 83 10.70 9.47 12.12
CA ALA A 83 9.76 10.20 11.30
C ALA A 83 8.31 9.77 11.60
N GLU A 84 8.07 8.47 11.71
CA GLU A 84 6.78 7.90 12.07
C GLU A 84 6.31 8.31 13.47
N LYS A 85 7.22 8.33 14.46
CA LYS A 85 6.91 8.76 15.83
C LYS A 85 6.79 10.28 15.99
N SER A 86 7.42 11.05 15.10
CA SER A 86 7.31 12.52 15.07
C SER A 86 6.02 13.01 14.41
N LEU A 87 5.30 12.14 13.70
CA LEU A 87 3.89 12.36 13.43
C LEU A 87 3.16 12.21 14.76
N PRO A 88 2.29 13.16 15.17
CA PRO A 88 1.60 13.05 16.45
C PRO A 88 0.79 11.76 16.47
N GLN A 89 1.28 10.76 17.20
CA GLN A 89 0.46 9.68 17.73
C GLN A 89 -0.53 10.37 18.67
N GLY A 90 -1.75 10.58 18.16
CA GLY A 90 -2.87 11.03 18.97
C GLY A 90 -3.10 10.02 20.08
N ASP A 91 -2.59 10.36 21.26
CA ASP A 91 -2.83 9.66 22.50
C ASP A 91 -4.34 9.64 22.80
N VAL A 92 -4.76 8.53 23.36
CA VAL A 92 -6.14 8.25 23.75
C VAL A 92 -6.43 9.09 24.99
N GLY A 93 -7.09 10.22 24.81
CA GLY A 93 -7.69 10.96 25.92
C GLY A 93 -7.61 12.46 25.75
N THR A 94 -8.75 13.06 25.36
CA THR A 94 -9.03 14.50 25.29
C THR A 94 -8.72 15.14 23.91
N PRO A 95 -9.75 15.56 23.15
CA PRO A 95 -9.53 16.20 21.86
C PRO A 95 -9.14 17.67 22.08
N PRO A 96 -8.00 18.16 21.55
CA PRO A 96 -7.88 19.57 21.27
C PRO A 96 -8.80 19.85 20.09
N HIS A 97 -9.72 20.79 20.27
CA HIS A 97 -10.69 21.25 19.29
C HIS A 97 -9.97 21.93 18.11
N VAL A 98 -9.35 21.14 17.23
CA VAL A 98 -8.86 21.59 15.93
C VAL A 98 -10.01 21.48 14.95
N ARG A 99 -10.44 22.65 14.49
CA ARG A 99 -11.53 22.86 13.54
C ARG A 99 -11.25 22.08 12.25
N GLY A 100 -12.19 21.20 11.89
CA GLY A 100 -12.53 20.82 10.52
C GLY A 100 -11.39 20.30 9.64
N THR A 101 -10.96 19.05 9.83
CA THR A 101 -10.33 18.27 8.76
C THR A 101 -11.27 17.15 8.35
N ALA A 102 -11.45 16.98 7.04
CA ALA A 102 -12.36 16.00 6.46
C ALA A 102 -12.16 14.63 7.11
N ARG A 103 -13.25 13.98 7.54
CA ARG A 103 -13.23 12.61 8.05
C ARG A 103 -12.33 11.77 7.14
N SER A 104 -11.26 11.18 7.70
CA SER A 104 -10.41 10.26 6.95
C SER A 104 -11.32 9.22 6.31
N ARG A 105 -11.35 9.20 4.98
CA ARG A 105 -12.19 8.25 4.24
C ARG A 105 -11.58 6.85 4.25
N VAL A 106 -10.38 6.66 4.77
CA VAL A 106 -9.73 5.36 4.84
C VAL A 106 -10.44 4.49 5.87
N PRO A 107 -10.81 3.22 5.56
CA PRO A 107 -11.45 2.35 6.53
C PRO A 107 -10.48 1.96 7.65
N THR A 108 -10.98 1.90 8.87
CA THR A 108 -10.22 1.40 10.04
C THR A 108 -10.18 -0.13 10.02
N ASP A 109 -9.18 -0.73 10.67
CA ASP A 109 -9.05 -2.19 10.80
C ASP A 109 -10.28 -2.86 11.45
N GLN A 110 -10.96 -2.15 12.36
CA GLN A 110 -12.25 -2.59 12.92
C GLN A 110 -13.35 -2.70 11.86
N GLN A 111 -13.36 -1.82 10.85
CA GLN A 111 -14.36 -1.87 9.77
C GLN A 111 -14.07 -3.02 8.80
N PHE A 112 -12.80 -3.29 8.53
CA PHE A 112 -12.40 -4.49 7.78
C PHE A 112 -12.79 -5.77 8.52
N ALA A 113 -12.51 -5.83 9.83
CA ALA A 113 -12.92 -6.94 10.68
C ALA A 113 -14.45 -7.11 10.74
N ALA A 114 -15.22 -6.02 10.80
CA ALA A 114 -16.69 -6.07 10.75
C ALA A 114 -17.22 -6.57 9.40
N ALA A 115 -16.50 -6.33 8.30
CA ALA A 115 -16.77 -6.94 7.00
C ALA A 115 -16.28 -8.41 6.91
N GLY A 116 -15.61 -8.91 7.95
CA GLY A 116 -15.01 -10.24 8.00
C GLY A 116 -13.72 -10.37 7.20
N VAL A 117 -13.05 -9.27 6.84
CA VAL A 117 -11.83 -9.29 6.02
C VAL A 117 -10.62 -8.95 6.88
N LYS A 118 -9.58 -9.78 6.85
CA LYS A 118 -8.30 -9.48 7.50
C LYS A 118 -7.38 -8.78 6.50
N VAL A 119 -7.14 -7.49 6.69
CA VAL A 119 -6.23 -6.72 5.82
C VAL A 119 -4.85 -6.64 6.47
N ILE A 120 -3.83 -7.09 5.75
CA ILE A 120 -2.43 -6.89 6.10
C ILE A 120 -1.95 -5.67 5.35
N ARG A 121 -1.63 -4.58 6.04
CA ARG A 121 -1.17 -3.36 5.38
C ARG A 121 0.22 -3.53 4.78
N ALA A 122 0.42 -3.04 3.57
CA ALA A 122 1.73 -2.94 2.94
C ALA A 122 2.58 -1.89 3.70
N PRO A 123 3.90 -2.09 3.81
CA PRO A 123 4.79 -1.10 4.41
C PRO A 123 4.71 0.25 3.70
N LYS A 124 4.83 1.33 4.47
CA LYS A 124 4.79 2.70 3.94
C LYS A 124 5.84 2.89 2.85
N GLY A 125 5.46 3.53 1.74
CA GLY A 125 6.37 3.86 0.64
C GLY A 125 6.48 2.79 -0.45
N PHE A 126 5.94 1.59 -0.24
CA PHE A 126 5.84 0.56 -1.28
C PHE A 126 4.77 0.93 -2.31
N SER A 127 4.93 0.48 -3.56
CA SER A 127 3.98 0.77 -4.64
C SER A 127 2.56 0.37 -4.29
N ARG A 128 2.40 -0.80 -3.65
CA ARG A 128 1.08 -1.30 -3.24
C ARG A 128 0.36 -0.38 -2.25
N GLU A 129 1.07 0.23 -1.31
CA GLU A 129 0.49 1.20 -0.37
C GLU A 129 0.12 2.50 -1.11
N LYS A 130 1.02 2.99 -1.97
CA LYS A 130 0.81 4.22 -2.76
C LYS A 130 -0.35 4.11 -3.75
N GLU A 131 -0.58 2.93 -4.31
CA GLU A 131 -1.64 2.66 -5.29
C GLU A 131 -2.99 2.39 -4.64
N ASN A 132 -3.03 2.16 -3.32
CA ASN A 132 -4.26 1.89 -2.61
C ASN A 132 -5.14 3.15 -2.53
N LYS A 133 -6.35 3.03 -3.04
CA LYS A 133 -7.42 4.05 -3.01
C LYS A 133 -8.66 3.55 -2.28
N THR A 134 -8.53 2.48 -1.49
CA THR A 134 -9.61 1.90 -0.69
C THR A 134 -10.16 2.92 0.28
N HIS A 135 -11.47 3.15 0.25
CA HIS A 135 -12.12 4.17 1.05
C HIS A 135 -13.57 3.81 1.42
N ASN A 136 -14.08 4.43 2.48
CA ASN A 136 -15.47 4.35 2.88
C ASN A 136 -16.34 5.22 1.98
N SER A 137 -17.38 4.61 1.44
CA SER A 137 -18.49 5.30 0.79
C SER A 137 -19.32 6.10 1.81
N LYS A 138 -20.14 7.02 1.31
CA LYS A 138 -21.12 7.79 2.10
C LYS A 138 -22.07 6.88 2.89
N ASN A 139 -22.37 5.70 2.35
CA ASN A 139 -23.28 4.72 2.96
C ASN A 139 -22.58 3.75 3.93
N LYS A 140 -21.36 4.08 4.41
CA LYS A 140 -20.52 3.23 5.27
C LYS A 140 -20.10 1.88 4.67
N ASN A 141 -20.26 1.70 3.36
CA ASN A 141 -19.74 0.54 2.63
C ASN A 141 -18.30 0.79 2.20
N ILE A 142 -17.49 -0.27 2.18
CA ILE A 142 -16.09 -0.20 1.74
C ILE A 142 -16.06 -0.27 0.20
N ILE A 143 -15.44 0.75 -0.41
CA ILE A 143 -15.02 0.76 -1.81
C ILE A 143 -13.57 0.32 -1.82
N TRP A 144 -13.32 -0.84 -2.40
CA TRP A 144 -12.01 -1.47 -2.48
C TRP A 144 -11.28 -1.02 -3.74
N THR A 145 -9.99 -0.77 -3.63
CA THR A 145 -9.10 -0.97 -4.78
C THR A 145 -9.05 -2.47 -5.09
N VAL A 146 -9.08 -2.85 -6.36
CA VAL A 146 -9.01 -4.24 -6.80
C VAL A 146 -8.00 -4.33 -7.93
N GLU A 147 -7.03 -5.22 -7.77
CA GLU A 147 -6.03 -5.53 -8.77
C GLU A 147 -6.48 -6.73 -9.60
N TRP A 148 -6.56 -6.55 -10.90
CA TRP A 148 -6.94 -7.58 -11.86
C TRP A 148 -5.74 -8.00 -12.68
N ILE A 149 -5.38 -9.28 -12.65
CA ILE A 149 -4.26 -9.82 -13.42
C ILE A 149 -4.80 -10.82 -14.46
N ARG A 150 -4.39 -10.66 -15.71
CA ARG A 150 -4.75 -11.56 -16.81
C ARG A 150 -3.70 -12.65 -17.04
N ASP A 151 -4.04 -13.60 -17.91
CA ASP A 151 -3.14 -14.64 -18.42
C ASP A 151 -1.89 -14.07 -19.12
N ASP A 152 -2.03 -12.94 -19.82
CA ASP A 152 -0.93 -12.19 -20.44
C ASP A 152 -0.08 -11.37 -19.44
N LYS A 153 -0.33 -11.53 -18.13
CA LYS A 153 0.30 -10.79 -17.02
C LYS A 153 0.04 -9.27 -17.02
N THR A 154 -0.90 -8.79 -17.83
CA THR A 154 -1.37 -7.41 -17.69
C THR A 154 -2.10 -7.26 -16.36
N HIS A 155 -1.77 -6.20 -15.63
CA HIS A 155 -2.44 -5.87 -14.37
C HIS A 155 -3.16 -4.54 -14.50
N ILE A 156 -4.39 -4.48 -13.98
CA ILE A 156 -5.27 -3.30 -14.03
C ILE A 156 -5.81 -3.06 -12.62
N LEU A 157 -5.69 -1.83 -12.13
CA LEU A 157 -6.30 -1.41 -10.87
C LEU A 157 -7.64 -0.73 -11.13
N THR A 158 -8.67 -1.16 -10.39
CA THR A 158 -10.00 -0.56 -10.41
C THR A 158 -10.47 -0.27 -9.00
N GLU A 159 -11.51 0.56 -8.86
CA GLU A 159 -12.20 0.76 -7.59
C GLU A 159 -13.60 0.14 -7.68
N GLY A 160 -13.97 -0.66 -6.68
CA GLY A 160 -15.19 -1.47 -6.67
C GLY A 160 -15.88 -1.49 -5.32
N SER A 161 -17.20 -1.38 -5.31
CA SER A 161 -17.99 -1.54 -4.07
C SER A 161 -17.97 -3.00 -3.61
N SER A 162 -17.90 -3.22 -2.29
CA SER A 162 -18.05 -4.56 -1.69
C SER A 162 -19.37 -5.26 -2.07
N LEU A 163 -20.39 -4.50 -2.49
CA LEU A 163 -21.70 -5.04 -2.87
C LEU A 163 -21.82 -5.40 -4.35
N ALA A 164 -20.87 -5.00 -5.21
CA ALA A 164 -20.91 -5.30 -6.63
C ALA A 164 -20.42 -6.73 -6.89
N SER A 165 -20.97 -7.36 -7.93
CA SER A 165 -20.56 -8.70 -8.37
C SER A 165 -19.18 -8.67 -9.04
N ILE A 166 -18.45 -9.79 -9.00
CA ILE A 166 -17.13 -9.90 -9.65
C ILE A 166 -17.22 -9.60 -11.15
N ILE A 167 -18.29 -10.08 -11.82
CA ILE A 167 -18.51 -9.86 -13.25
C ILE A 167 -18.81 -8.39 -13.62
N GLU A 168 -19.36 -7.60 -12.70
CA GLU A 168 -19.57 -6.15 -12.89
C GLU A 168 -18.30 -5.34 -12.66
N LEU A 169 -17.44 -5.79 -11.76
CA LEU A 169 -16.21 -5.08 -11.39
C LEU A 169 -15.05 -5.34 -12.34
N GLN A 170 -15.02 -6.51 -12.99
CA GLN A 170 -13.93 -6.86 -13.88
C GLN A 170 -13.82 -5.88 -15.07
N PRO A 171 -12.60 -5.45 -15.43
CA PRO A 171 -12.37 -4.44 -16.46
C PRO A 171 -12.32 -5.00 -17.89
N PHE A 172 -12.44 -6.32 -18.06
CA PHE A 172 -12.22 -7.01 -19.34
C PHE A 172 -13.41 -6.88 -20.29
N PHE A 173 -14.64 -6.80 -19.76
CA PHE A 173 -15.83 -6.48 -20.55
C PHE A 173 -16.25 -5.02 -20.35
N LYS A 174 -15.64 -4.11 -21.10
CA LYS A 174 -16.23 -2.78 -21.23
C LYS A 174 -17.34 -2.81 -22.28
N VAL A 175 -18.59 -3.00 -21.85
CA VAL A 175 -19.72 -2.51 -22.64
C VAL A 175 -19.58 -1.00 -22.67
N SER A 176 -19.28 -0.45 -23.84
CA SER A 176 -19.29 0.98 -24.12
C SER A 176 -20.62 1.57 -23.66
N LYS A 177 -20.67 2.14 -22.44
CA LYS A 177 -21.81 2.96 -22.02
C LYS A 177 -21.81 4.20 -22.91
N LYS A 178 -22.51 4.10 -24.04
CA LYS A 178 -22.78 5.20 -24.96
C LYS A 178 -23.47 6.28 -24.13
N ARG A 179 -22.72 7.30 -23.74
CA ARG A 179 -23.23 8.48 -23.07
C ARG A 179 -24.30 9.05 -24.01
N LYS A 180 -25.57 9.04 -23.55
CA LYS A 180 -26.71 9.63 -24.27
C LYS A 180 -26.44 11.13 -24.39
N ARG A 181 -25.72 11.54 -25.43
CA ARG A 181 -25.74 12.92 -25.93
C ARG A 181 -27.16 13.12 -26.43
N GLY A 182 -27.94 13.92 -25.71
CA GLY A 182 -29.23 14.41 -26.18
C GLY A 182 -28.98 15.19 -27.46
N ALA A 183 -29.57 14.70 -28.55
CA ALA A 183 -29.73 15.44 -29.79
C ALA A 183 -31.15 15.99 -29.77
N GLU A 184 -31.28 17.31 -29.64
CA GLU A 184 -32.42 18.04 -30.17
C GLU A 184 -31.87 19.33 -30.81
N GLU A 185 -32.00 19.41 -32.13
CA GLU A 185 -31.69 20.56 -32.97
C GLU A 185 -33.02 20.89 -33.67
N SER A 186 -33.71 21.97 -33.26
CA SER A 186 -33.76 23.28 -33.93
C SER A 186 -35.14 23.59 -34.53
N ARG A 187 -35.62 24.82 -34.31
CA ARG A 187 -36.51 25.56 -35.22
C ARG A 187 -36.27 27.07 -35.03
N GLY A 188 -35.99 27.76 -36.13
CA GLY A 188 -35.61 29.18 -36.24
C GLY A 188 -36.69 30.19 -35.82
N THR A 189 -36.56 31.50 -36.00
CA THR A 189 -35.81 32.31 -36.98
C THR A 189 -35.86 33.78 -36.51
N ASN A 190 -34.84 34.61 -36.79
CA ASN A 190 -34.96 35.93 -37.46
C ASN A 190 -33.67 36.77 -37.40
N SER A 191 -33.00 36.81 -38.55
CA SER A 191 -32.52 37.97 -39.32
C SER A 191 -31.90 39.20 -38.63
N ALA A 192 -30.61 39.44 -38.92
CA ALA A 192 -30.12 40.64 -39.62
C ALA A 192 -28.67 40.41 -40.12
N ALA A 193 -28.38 40.86 -41.34
CA ALA A 193 -27.15 40.70 -42.11
C ALA A 193 -26.49 42.09 -42.34
N PRO A 194 -25.45 42.28 -43.19
CA PRO A 194 -24.12 41.63 -43.32
C PRO A 194 -22.97 42.68 -43.53
N GLN A 195 -21.77 42.18 -43.91
CA GLN A 195 -20.65 42.87 -44.63
C GLN A 195 -19.57 43.50 -43.72
N ASP A 196 -18.25 43.34 -43.92
CA ASP A 196 -17.46 42.81 -45.04
C ASP A 196 -16.02 42.43 -44.59
N ALA A 197 -15.33 41.74 -45.50
CA ALA A 197 -14.04 41.04 -45.55
C ALA A 197 -12.71 41.68 -45.00
N PRO A 198 -11.59 40.90 -44.95
CA PRO A 198 -10.40 41.05 -44.08
C PRO A 198 -9.16 41.53 -44.90
N PRO A 199 -7.87 41.14 -44.65
CA PRO A 199 -7.14 40.64 -43.46
C PRO A 199 -5.83 41.43 -43.18
N ASP A 200 -5.13 41.12 -42.09
CA ASP A 200 -3.65 41.05 -42.09
C ASP A 200 -3.14 40.30 -40.84
N GLU A 201 -2.40 39.20 -41.06
CA GLU A 201 -1.44 38.64 -40.11
C GLU A 201 -0.22 39.60 -40.05
N VAL A 202 0.53 39.73 -38.96
CA VAL A 202 1.60 38.83 -38.50
C VAL A 202 2.23 39.51 -37.29
N GLY A 203 2.71 38.74 -36.30
CA GLY A 203 4.00 39.07 -35.68
C GLY A 203 4.03 39.29 -34.17
N GLU A 204 4.07 38.16 -33.45
CA GLU A 204 5.05 37.79 -32.40
C GLU A 204 5.50 38.75 -31.27
N ARG A 205 5.78 38.10 -30.12
CA ARG A 205 6.64 38.47 -28.97
C ARG A 205 6.00 39.28 -27.85
N GLU A 206 6.43 39.16 -26.60
CA GLU A 206 6.92 38.07 -25.75
C GLU A 206 6.84 38.67 -24.33
N VAL A 207 6.47 37.84 -23.36
CA VAL A 207 6.87 37.83 -21.93
C VAL A 207 7.02 39.18 -21.18
N GLU A 208 6.24 39.36 -20.10
CA GLU A 208 6.83 39.72 -18.80
C GLU A 208 5.91 39.39 -17.62
N ALA A 209 6.49 38.71 -16.63
CA ALA A 209 5.91 38.40 -15.34
C ALA A 209 6.60 39.25 -14.26
N LYS A 210 5.82 39.74 -13.28
CA LYS A 210 6.18 40.05 -11.88
C LYS A 210 4.91 40.56 -11.19
N ASP A 211 4.34 39.80 -10.26
CA ASP A 211 4.63 39.75 -8.82
C ASP A 211 3.94 40.89 -8.03
N GLU A 212 3.11 40.46 -7.06
CA GLU A 212 2.96 40.97 -5.68
C GLU A 212 1.51 41.11 -5.19
N LYS A 213 1.28 40.49 -4.02
CA LYS A 213 0.12 40.58 -3.11
C LYS A 213 0.55 41.47 -1.92
N PRO A 214 -0.33 42.29 -1.33
CA PRO A 214 -0.77 42.06 0.07
C PRO A 214 -2.29 42.37 0.26
N GLU A 215 -3.09 41.57 0.99
CA GLU A 215 -3.52 41.74 2.41
C GLU A 215 -3.89 43.20 2.82
N SER A 216 -5.02 43.57 3.47
CA SER A 216 -5.95 42.91 4.40
C SER A 216 -7.16 43.84 4.77
N SER A 217 -8.16 43.26 5.48
CA SER A 217 -9.02 43.86 6.54
C SER A 217 -10.30 44.64 6.10
N SER A 218 -11.51 44.18 6.49
CA SER A 218 -12.33 44.53 7.71
C SER A 218 -13.24 45.76 7.47
N LEU A 219 -14.50 45.93 7.92
CA LEU A 219 -15.43 45.33 8.91
C LEU A 219 -16.83 45.96 8.73
N ARG A 220 -17.91 45.20 9.05
CA ARG A 220 -19.19 45.53 9.77
C ARG A 220 -20.04 46.75 9.33
N ARG A 221 -21.39 46.70 9.32
CA ARG A 221 -22.32 46.58 10.49
C ARG A 221 -23.78 46.58 9.95
N THR A 222 -24.63 45.56 10.21
CA THR A 222 -25.73 45.46 11.23
C THR A 222 -26.94 46.38 10.94
N GLU A 223 -28.21 45.95 10.91
CA GLU A 223 -29.15 45.60 12.01
C GLU A 223 -30.48 45.06 11.37
N LEU A 224 -31.05 43.91 11.79
CA LEU A 224 -32.11 43.67 12.82
C LEU A 224 -33.54 43.95 12.30
N GLY A 225 -34.46 42.97 12.16
CA GLY A 225 -35.26 42.21 13.14
C GLY A 225 -36.57 41.79 12.41
N THR A 226 -37.48 40.89 12.80
CA THR A 226 -37.85 40.27 14.08
C THR A 226 -38.85 39.13 13.76
N GLU A 227 -38.76 38.02 14.51
CA GLU A 227 -39.75 37.02 15.00
C GLU A 227 -41.19 36.95 14.41
N THR A 228 -41.91 35.82 14.29
CA THR A 228 -42.30 34.84 15.33
C THR A 228 -42.89 33.54 14.74
N ALA A 229 -42.83 32.47 15.54
CA ALA A 229 -43.36 31.11 15.30
C ALA A 229 -44.87 30.94 15.59
N GLY A 230 -45.46 29.81 15.16
CA GLY A 230 -46.81 29.38 15.57
C GLY A 230 -47.32 28.07 14.97
N THR A 231 -47.06 26.97 15.67
CA THR A 231 -47.59 25.60 15.51
C THR A 231 -49.11 25.50 15.62
N LYS A 232 -49.78 24.58 14.90
CA LYS A 232 -50.68 23.54 15.47
C LYS A 232 -51.36 22.62 14.44
N THR A 233 -51.67 21.44 14.97
CA THR A 233 -52.02 20.14 14.42
C THR A 233 -53.53 19.92 14.28
N SER A 234 -53.91 18.72 13.78
CA SER A 234 -55.22 18.02 13.81
C SER A 234 -56.06 18.18 12.53
N SER A 235 -56.80 17.18 12.02
CA SER A 235 -57.42 15.99 12.61
C SER A 235 -57.88 14.97 11.54
N ARG A 236 -58.09 13.73 11.98
CA ARG A 236 -58.69 12.57 11.26
C ARG A 236 -60.20 12.72 11.02
N ARG A 237 -60.74 11.95 10.05
CA ARG A 237 -61.94 11.05 10.09
C ARG A 237 -62.12 10.45 8.67
N ASN A 238 -61.99 9.15 8.42
CA ASN A 238 -62.80 7.95 8.73
C ASN A 238 -64.08 7.75 7.90
N ASN A 239 -64.26 6.47 7.53
CA ASN A 239 -65.47 5.74 7.11
C ASN A 239 -65.90 5.89 5.65
N ASP A 240 -66.43 4.86 4.96
CA ASP A 240 -66.49 3.39 5.10
C ASP A 240 -67.32 2.90 3.89
N ASN A 241 -67.33 1.57 3.66
CA ASN A 241 -68.38 0.79 2.95
C ASN A 241 -68.43 0.88 1.41
N ASP A 242 -68.80 -0.14 0.64
CA ASP A 242 -69.05 -1.60 0.74
C ASP A 242 -69.32 -2.02 -0.73
N ALA A 243 -68.82 -3.16 -1.22
CA ALA A 243 -69.62 -4.29 -1.73
C ALA A 243 -69.17 -4.65 -3.17
N LYS A 244 -68.59 -5.83 -3.45
CA LYS A 244 -69.17 -7.18 -3.67
C LYS A 244 -69.55 -7.43 -5.16
N VAL A 245 -68.69 -8.08 -5.98
CA VAL A 245 -68.66 -9.51 -6.43
C VAL A 245 -69.40 -9.81 -7.75
N ALA A 246 -68.69 -10.53 -8.66
CA ALA A 246 -69.08 -11.55 -9.69
C ALA A 246 -68.28 -11.28 -10.99
N GLY A 247 -67.43 -12.16 -11.59
CA GLY A 247 -67.56 -13.58 -12.00
C GLY A 247 -68.11 -13.64 -13.45
N SER A 248 -67.54 -14.18 -14.53
CA SER A 248 -66.43 -15.12 -14.81
C SER A 248 -65.94 -14.95 -16.30
N PRO A 249 -65.49 -15.98 -17.07
CA PRO A 249 -64.10 -16.18 -17.55
C PRO A 249 -63.94 -16.22 -19.10
N HIS A 250 -62.74 -16.07 -19.69
CA HIS A 250 -62.40 -16.66 -21.03
C HIS A 250 -60.88 -16.63 -21.35
N THR A 251 -60.32 -17.84 -21.55
CA THR A 251 -59.45 -18.34 -22.64
C THR A 251 -58.13 -17.64 -23.07
N SER A 252 -57.03 -18.41 -23.02
CA SER A 252 -55.58 -18.18 -23.34
C SER A 252 -55.26 -17.83 -24.83
N PRO A 253 -54.02 -17.41 -25.27
CA PRO A 253 -52.75 -18.17 -25.12
C PRO A 253 -51.43 -17.29 -25.09
N PRO A 254 -50.22 -17.84 -25.35
CA PRO A 254 -49.03 -17.73 -24.50
C PRO A 254 -48.18 -16.45 -24.71
N ILE A 255 -47.64 -15.89 -23.64
CA ILE A 255 -46.60 -14.85 -23.75
C ILE A 255 -45.24 -15.52 -23.65
N ASP A 256 -44.48 -15.40 -24.73
CA ASP A 256 -43.09 -15.79 -24.90
C ASP A 256 -42.24 -15.45 -23.66
N GLN A 257 -41.59 -16.48 -23.12
CA GLN A 257 -40.41 -16.30 -22.29
C GLN A 257 -39.31 -15.73 -23.17
N PRO A 258 -38.66 -14.61 -22.83
CA PRO A 258 -37.36 -14.33 -23.39
C PRO A 258 -36.38 -15.30 -22.73
N ASP A 259 -35.86 -16.20 -23.55
CA ASP A 259 -34.72 -17.07 -23.27
C ASP A 259 -33.67 -16.35 -22.42
N SER A 260 -33.65 -16.68 -21.13
CA SER A 260 -32.52 -16.37 -20.27
C SER A 260 -31.38 -17.33 -20.63
N LYS A 261 -30.76 -17.12 -21.79
CA LYS A 261 -29.46 -17.71 -22.10
C LYS A 261 -28.46 -17.09 -21.13
N SER A 262 -28.23 -17.78 -20.02
CA SER A 262 -27.14 -17.51 -19.10
C SER A 262 -25.84 -17.62 -19.90
N LEU A 263 -25.28 -16.48 -20.29
CA LEU A 263 -23.95 -16.41 -20.86
C LEU A 263 -22.99 -16.98 -19.81
N SER A 264 -22.50 -18.20 -20.05
CA SER A 264 -21.41 -18.76 -19.26
C SER A 264 -20.26 -17.75 -19.28
N PRO A 265 -19.72 -17.36 -18.13
CA PRO A 265 -18.70 -16.33 -18.07
C PRO A 265 -17.47 -16.81 -18.87
N GLU A 266 -17.04 -16.01 -19.84
CA GLU A 266 -15.88 -16.29 -20.70
C GLU A 266 -14.57 -16.42 -19.88
N TYR A 267 -14.59 -16.04 -18.60
CA TYR A 267 -13.47 -16.07 -17.69
C TYR A 267 -13.83 -16.75 -16.36
N HIS A 268 -12.89 -17.53 -15.83
CA HIS A 268 -12.86 -17.96 -14.44
C HIS A 268 -11.99 -17.00 -13.62
N PHE A 269 -12.49 -16.59 -12.46
CA PHE A 269 -11.80 -15.65 -11.58
C PHE A 269 -11.28 -16.37 -10.34
N TYR A 270 -10.11 -15.94 -9.88
CA TYR A 270 -9.44 -16.51 -8.72
C TYR A 270 -8.86 -15.40 -7.85
N LEU A 271 -9.13 -15.43 -6.55
CA LEU A 271 -8.54 -14.52 -5.56
C LEU A 271 -7.19 -15.06 -5.09
N LEU A 272 -6.17 -14.21 -5.02
CA LEU A 272 -4.86 -14.56 -4.48
C LEU A 272 -4.91 -14.67 -2.94
N LYS A 273 -4.41 -15.77 -2.38
CA LYS A 273 -4.17 -15.94 -0.94
C LYS A 273 -2.75 -15.48 -0.58
N PRO A 274 -2.57 -14.43 0.23
CA PRO A 274 -1.25 -13.97 0.64
C PRO A 274 -0.67 -14.83 1.78
N ARG A 275 0.65 -14.73 1.97
CA ARG A 275 1.41 -15.37 3.07
C ARG A 275 1.25 -16.90 3.14
N THR A 276 1.41 -17.56 2.00
CA THR A 276 1.45 -19.02 1.91
C THR A 276 2.90 -19.51 1.93
N SER A 277 3.14 -20.70 2.49
CA SER A 277 4.45 -21.37 2.53
C SER A 277 4.87 -21.90 1.17
N SER A 278 3.91 -22.11 0.25
CA SER A 278 4.18 -22.59 -1.10
C SER A 278 5.01 -21.59 -1.91
N SER A 279 5.93 -22.11 -2.71
CA SER A 279 6.65 -21.35 -3.75
C SER A 279 5.73 -20.89 -4.89
N ARG A 280 4.55 -21.50 -5.03
CA ARG A 280 3.53 -21.18 -6.03
C ARG A 280 2.48 -20.25 -5.44
N HIS A 281 1.87 -19.42 -6.30
CA HIS A 281 0.77 -18.56 -5.90
C HIS A 281 -0.49 -19.38 -5.62
N VAL A 282 -1.01 -19.27 -4.40
CA VAL A 282 -2.22 -19.99 -3.99
C VAL A 282 -3.46 -19.19 -4.41
N LEU A 283 -4.31 -19.82 -5.22
CA LEU A 283 -5.49 -19.24 -5.83
C LEU A 283 -6.77 -19.82 -5.24
N ILE A 284 -7.72 -18.94 -4.93
CA ILE A 284 -9.03 -19.29 -4.41
C ILE A 284 -10.07 -19.05 -5.50
N PRO A 285 -10.76 -20.09 -6.02
CA PRO A 285 -11.83 -19.91 -6.99
C PRO A 285 -12.91 -18.96 -6.45
N VAL A 286 -13.36 -18.01 -7.28
CA VAL A 286 -14.47 -17.12 -6.94
C VAL A 286 -15.55 -17.17 -8.01
N SER A 287 -16.81 -17.22 -7.57
CA SER A 287 -17.95 -17.18 -8.48
C SER A 287 -18.07 -15.78 -9.12
N PRO A 288 -18.27 -15.69 -10.45
CA PRO A 288 -18.45 -14.40 -11.13
C PRO A 288 -19.69 -13.62 -10.68
N THR A 289 -20.72 -14.32 -10.21
CA THR A 289 -21.97 -13.72 -9.72
C THR A 289 -21.93 -13.33 -8.25
N ALA A 290 -20.95 -13.84 -7.49
CA ALA A 290 -20.79 -13.48 -6.08
C ALA A 290 -20.33 -12.03 -5.94
N THR A 291 -20.76 -11.39 -4.85
CA THR A 291 -20.31 -10.03 -4.53
C THR A 291 -18.87 -10.04 -4.06
N LEU A 292 -18.14 -8.96 -4.32
CA LEU A 292 -16.75 -8.82 -3.87
C LEU A 292 -16.64 -9.02 -2.35
N GLY A 293 -17.53 -8.42 -1.56
CA GLY A 293 -17.54 -8.56 -0.11
C GLY A 293 -17.79 -10.00 0.37
N ALA A 294 -18.62 -10.78 -0.34
CA ALA A 294 -18.80 -12.19 -0.04
C ALA A 294 -17.53 -12.99 -0.36
N CYS A 295 -16.87 -12.70 -1.48
CA CYS A 295 -15.62 -13.34 -1.89
C CYS A 295 -14.44 -13.01 -0.95
N LEU A 296 -14.46 -11.88 -0.25
CA LEU A 296 -13.39 -11.47 0.68
C LEU A 296 -13.68 -11.87 2.14
N ARG A 297 -14.93 -12.20 2.47
CA ARG A 297 -15.32 -12.56 3.84
C ARG A 297 -14.53 -13.77 4.32
N SER A 298 -14.09 -13.72 5.58
CA SER A 298 -13.22 -14.72 6.24
C SER A 298 -11.86 -14.94 5.57
N ARG A 299 -11.44 -14.05 4.66
CA ARG A 299 -10.16 -14.17 3.96
C ARG A 299 -9.18 -13.07 4.37
N THR A 300 -7.91 -13.33 4.08
CA THR A 300 -6.83 -12.38 4.30
C THR A 300 -6.41 -11.75 2.98
N VAL A 301 -6.17 -10.44 3.00
CA VAL A 301 -5.79 -9.64 1.84
C VAL A 301 -4.55 -8.82 2.19
N LEU A 302 -3.60 -8.70 1.27
CA LEU A 302 -2.45 -7.80 1.42
C LEU A 302 -2.82 -6.45 0.81
N GLU A 303 -3.00 -5.41 1.62
CA GLU A 303 -3.42 -4.04 1.28
C GLU A 303 -4.79 -3.94 0.58
N PHE A 304 -4.94 -4.52 -0.61
CA PHE A 304 -6.15 -4.65 -1.40
C PHE A 304 -6.20 -5.99 -2.15
N PRO A 305 -7.39 -6.50 -2.56
CA PRO A 305 -7.50 -7.81 -3.20
C PRO A 305 -6.87 -7.87 -4.59
N THR A 306 -6.22 -9.00 -4.88
CA THR A 306 -5.66 -9.34 -6.19
C THR A 306 -6.44 -10.51 -6.78
N ILE A 307 -7.03 -10.31 -7.95
CA ILE A 307 -7.89 -11.27 -8.64
C ILE A 307 -7.27 -11.59 -10.01
N TYR A 308 -7.03 -12.88 -10.23
CA TYR A 308 -6.62 -13.41 -11.53
C TYR A 308 -7.85 -13.76 -12.36
N GLY A 309 -7.84 -13.40 -13.64
CA GLY A 309 -8.84 -13.82 -14.63
C GLY A 309 -8.19 -14.67 -15.71
N PHE A 310 -8.65 -15.92 -15.85
CA PHE A 310 -8.23 -16.81 -16.92
C PHE A 310 -9.40 -17.12 -17.85
N PRO A 311 -9.18 -17.22 -19.18
CA PRO A 311 -10.23 -17.65 -20.11
C PRO A 311 -10.83 -18.99 -19.70
N ALA A 312 -12.13 -19.20 -19.94
CA ALA A 312 -12.83 -20.41 -19.51
C ALA A 312 -12.26 -21.71 -20.11
N THR A 313 -11.56 -21.59 -21.24
CA THR A 313 -10.87 -22.67 -21.94
C THR A 313 -9.51 -23.02 -21.33
N THR A 314 -8.95 -22.15 -20.49
CA THR A 314 -7.57 -22.24 -20.02
C THR A 314 -7.55 -22.29 -18.49
N SER A 315 -7.08 -23.42 -17.94
CA SER A 315 -6.83 -23.52 -16.51
C SER A 315 -5.58 -22.72 -16.10
N PRO A 316 -5.51 -22.23 -14.85
CA PRO A 316 -4.30 -21.59 -14.34
C PRO A 316 -3.07 -22.51 -14.51
N PRO A 317 -1.93 -22.01 -15.01
CA PRO A 317 -0.73 -22.82 -15.18
C PRO A 317 -0.27 -23.46 -13.86
N SER A 318 -0.19 -24.79 -13.83
CA SER A 318 0.22 -25.56 -12.66
C SER A 318 1.70 -25.39 -12.30
N GLU A 319 2.52 -24.71 -13.10
CA GLU A 319 3.90 -24.40 -12.71
C GLU A 319 3.96 -23.24 -11.71
N GLN A 320 3.05 -22.27 -11.83
CA GLN A 320 3.08 -21.01 -11.08
C GLN A 320 1.97 -20.92 -10.03
N PHE A 321 0.85 -21.61 -10.23
CA PHE A 321 -0.35 -21.46 -9.42
C PHE A 321 -0.80 -22.80 -8.84
N VAL A 322 -1.27 -22.80 -7.59
CA VAL A 322 -1.91 -23.95 -6.94
C VAL A 322 -3.26 -23.52 -6.38
N LEU A 323 -4.27 -24.40 -6.42
CA LEU A 323 -5.57 -24.09 -5.84
C LEU A 323 -5.53 -24.22 -4.32
N GLU A 324 -6.31 -23.40 -3.62
CA GLU A 324 -6.39 -23.40 -2.16
C GLU A 324 -6.70 -24.77 -1.58
N GLU A 325 -7.62 -25.52 -2.18
CA GLU A 325 -7.97 -26.87 -1.71
C GLU A 325 -6.80 -27.85 -1.77
N ALA A 326 -5.99 -27.77 -2.82
CA ALA A 326 -4.81 -28.62 -2.97
C ALA A 326 -3.70 -28.19 -2.00
N TYR A 327 -3.53 -26.87 -1.82
CA TYR A 327 -2.56 -26.31 -0.88
C TYR A 327 -2.87 -26.69 0.57
N LEU A 328 -4.13 -26.59 1.01
CA LEU A 328 -4.52 -26.94 2.38
C LEU A 328 -4.33 -28.42 2.67
N LYS A 329 -4.60 -29.30 1.71
CA LYS A 329 -4.32 -30.75 1.86
C LYS A 329 -2.84 -31.02 2.03
N GLN A 330 -2.01 -30.36 1.22
CA GLN A 330 -0.56 -30.48 1.32
C GLN A 330 -0.04 -29.98 2.69
N GLU A 331 -0.52 -28.83 3.17
CA GLU A 331 -0.14 -28.33 4.51
C GLU A 331 -0.59 -29.29 5.63
N ASP A 332 -1.79 -29.87 5.54
CA ASP A 332 -2.28 -30.82 6.54
C ASP A 332 -1.48 -32.13 6.55
N GLU A 333 -1.02 -32.59 5.38
CA GLU A 333 -0.15 -33.76 5.25
C GLU A 333 1.26 -33.46 5.77
N GLU A 334 1.87 -32.34 5.35
CA GLU A 334 3.18 -31.88 5.85
C GLU A 334 3.18 -31.68 7.37
N GLN A 335 2.10 -31.13 7.94
CA GLN A 335 1.98 -30.95 9.38
C GLN A 335 1.87 -32.30 10.12
N LYS A 336 1.15 -33.27 9.56
CA LYS A 336 1.08 -34.62 10.14
C LYS A 336 2.42 -35.33 10.07
N GLU A 337 3.12 -35.23 8.95
CA GLU A 337 4.48 -35.78 8.79
C GLU A 337 5.46 -35.12 9.76
N PHE A 338 5.37 -33.80 9.94
CA PHE A 338 6.18 -33.07 10.91
C PHE A 338 5.87 -33.50 12.35
N ASP A 339 4.60 -33.62 12.72
CA ASP A 339 4.19 -34.08 14.05
C ASP A 339 4.63 -35.53 14.29
N GLU A 340 4.54 -36.41 13.29
CA GLU A 340 5.04 -37.79 13.36
C GLU A 340 6.56 -37.85 13.53
N LEU A 341 7.30 -37.03 12.79
CA LEU A 341 8.75 -36.87 12.96
C LEU A 341 9.10 -36.34 14.36
N LEU A 342 8.35 -35.38 14.87
CA LEU A 342 8.55 -34.82 16.20
C LEU A 342 8.28 -35.85 17.31
N MET A 343 7.28 -36.72 17.13
CA MET A 343 6.98 -37.82 18.05
C MET A 343 8.01 -38.96 17.97
N THR A 344 8.61 -39.18 16.78
CA THR A 344 9.63 -40.22 16.56
C THR A 344 11.04 -39.75 16.96
N ALA A 345 11.29 -38.43 16.93
CA ALA A 345 12.50 -37.83 17.46
C ALA A 345 12.63 -38.19 18.96
N ARG A 346 13.76 -38.82 19.32
CA ARG A 346 13.98 -39.36 20.67
C ARG A 346 13.74 -38.28 21.74
N PRO A 347 13.17 -38.61 22.90
CA PRO A 347 13.00 -37.66 24.01
C PRO A 347 14.32 -37.01 24.49
N GLU A 348 15.46 -37.58 24.12
CA GLU A 348 16.80 -37.04 24.35
C GLU A 348 17.13 -35.81 23.49
N THR A 349 16.70 -35.75 22.22
CA THR A 349 16.95 -34.58 21.34
C THR A 349 16.10 -33.37 21.77
N LEU A 350 14.86 -33.60 22.19
CA LEU A 350 14.01 -32.56 22.78
C LEU A 350 14.52 -32.09 24.15
N ARG A 351 15.15 -32.96 24.95
CA ARG A 351 15.81 -32.58 26.21
C ARG A 351 17.09 -31.78 25.99
N ALA A 352 17.89 -32.12 24.98
CA ALA A 352 19.09 -31.36 24.61
C ALA A 352 18.73 -29.92 24.15
N LEU A 353 17.74 -29.78 23.26
CA LEU A 353 17.26 -28.46 22.81
C LEU A 353 16.64 -27.62 23.95
N LYS A 354 15.96 -28.28 24.91
CA LYS A 354 15.38 -27.61 26.07
C LYS A 354 16.42 -27.22 27.13
N GLN A 355 17.53 -27.95 27.24
CA GLN A 355 18.67 -27.55 28.09
C GLN A 355 19.42 -26.36 27.50
N GLU A 356 19.50 -26.24 26.17
CA GLU A 356 20.13 -25.08 25.52
C GLU A 356 19.29 -23.80 25.61
N ALA A 357 17.96 -23.89 25.62
CA ALA A 357 17.06 -22.74 25.79
C ALA A 357 16.80 -22.34 27.26
N GLY A 358 17.32 -23.11 28.22
CA GLY A 358 17.04 -22.96 29.65
C GLY A 358 18.11 -22.24 30.46
N ASP A 359 19.22 -21.82 29.85
CA ASP A 359 20.37 -21.25 30.56
C ASP A 359 20.73 -19.82 30.10
N ASP A 360 19.72 -18.97 29.94
CA ASP A 360 19.90 -17.51 29.76
C ASP A 360 20.23 -16.79 31.10
N ASN A 361 20.67 -17.52 32.13
CA ASN A 361 21.04 -16.90 33.41
C ASN A 361 22.21 -17.55 34.14
N ALA A 362 23.19 -18.06 33.41
CA ALA A 362 24.53 -18.27 33.95
C ALA A 362 25.56 -17.68 32.99
N SER A 363 26.33 -16.72 33.49
CA SER A 363 27.55 -16.20 32.87
C SER A 363 28.62 -17.29 32.77
N GLY A 364 28.44 -18.22 31.83
CA GLY A 364 29.39 -19.28 31.51
C GLY A 364 30.16 -18.91 30.25
N GLU A 365 31.44 -18.61 30.42
CA GLU A 365 32.42 -18.46 29.34
C GLU A 365 32.36 -19.69 28.43
N ILE A 366 31.82 -19.51 27.22
CA ILE A 366 31.66 -20.59 26.25
C ILE A 366 33.06 -21.01 25.78
N ASP A 367 33.47 -22.21 26.18
CA ASP A 367 34.82 -22.74 25.96
C ASP A 367 35.07 -23.02 24.47
N SER A 368 35.70 -22.06 23.79
CA SER A 368 36.02 -22.07 22.36
C SER A 368 36.77 -23.33 21.89
N SER A 369 37.44 -24.03 22.80
CA SER A 369 38.15 -25.28 22.51
C SER A 369 37.19 -26.44 22.21
N LYS A 370 36.05 -26.54 22.91
CA LYS A 370 35.02 -27.56 22.67
C LYS A 370 34.28 -27.35 21.36
N ILE A 371 34.04 -26.09 20.97
CA ILE A 371 33.41 -25.76 19.70
C ILE A 371 34.28 -26.21 18.52
N LEU A 372 35.61 -26.00 18.63
CA LEU A 372 36.56 -26.42 17.60
C LEU A 372 36.68 -27.94 17.46
N ASP A 373 36.52 -28.69 18.55
CA ASP A 373 36.55 -30.15 18.50
C ASP A 373 35.29 -30.74 17.85
N VAL A 374 34.11 -30.21 18.16
CA VAL A 374 32.85 -30.62 17.53
C VAL A 374 32.88 -30.30 16.02
N LEU A 375 33.37 -29.13 15.62
CA LEU A 375 33.50 -28.76 14.21
C LEU A 375 34.51 -29.63 13.45
N LYS A 376 35.60 -30.06 14.09
CA LYS A 376 36.56 -31.00 13.47
C LYS A 376 35.97 -32.39 13.29
N GLN A 377 35.09 -32.80 14.19
CA GLN A 377 34.44 -34.11 14.14
C GLN A 377 33.45 -34.19 12.97
N ASP A 378 32.72 -33.12 12.68
CA ASP A 378 31.78 -33.06 11.56
C ASP A 378 32.47 -32.84 10.19
N ILE A 379 33.62 -32.17 10.15
CA ILE A 379 34.40 -31.99 8.91
C ILE A 379 35.25 -33.25 8.58
N GLY A 380 35.54 -34.10 9.56
CA GLY A 380 36.37 -35.29 9.40
C GLY A 380 35.67 -36.54 8.85
N ALA A 381 34.34 -36.53 8.73
CA ALA A 381 33.56 -37.68 8.24
C ALA A 381 33.30 -37.65 6.71
N GLY A 382 34.20 -37.03 5.95
CA GLY A 382 34.04 -36.84 4.51
C GLY A 382 35.34 -36.68 3.73
N VAL A 383 36.33 -37.55 3.94
CA VAL A 383 37.36 -37.95 2.94
C VAL A 383 37.68 -39.42 3.10
#